data_AF-A0A072PNY3-F1
#
_entry.id   AF-A0A072PNY3-F1
#
_cell.length_a   1.000
_cell.length_b   1.000
_cell.length_c   1.000
_cell.angle_alpha   90.00
_cell.angle_beta   90.00
_cell.angle_gamma   90.00
#
_symmetry.space_group_name_H-M   'P 1'
#
loop_
_entity.id
_entity.type
_entity.pdbx_description
1 polymer ?
#
loop_
_entity_poly.entity_id
_entity_poly.type
_entity_poly.pdbx_seq_one_letter_code
_entity_poly.pdbx_strand_id
1 'polypeptide(L)'
;MTCLVAEAEALGRRAPSSGAYMNKADLTDPDWKVHCFGNNYDQLLEIKNQWDPDGVFWCKPCIGHDNWTVGNGFGDEGAIGQRTGKTCRRH
;
A
#
# COMPACT_ATOMS: atom_id res chain seq x y z
N MET A 1 6.74 -17.52 -6.98
CA MET A 1 6.40 -16.31 -6.18
C MET A 1 4.90 -16.31 -5.90
N THR A 2 4.44 -17.33 -5.16
CA THR A 2 3.02 -17.58 -4.86
C THR A 2 2.81 -17.94 -3.38
N CYS A 3 3.89 -18.03 -2.59
CA CYS A 3 3.81 -18.53 -1.22
C CYS A 3 3.42 -17.44 -0.21
N LEU A 4 3.98 -16.22 -0.31
CA LEU A 4 3.68 -15.14 0.64
C LEU A 4 2.24 -14.61 0.52
N VAL A 5 1.76 -14.40 -0.71
CA VAL A 5 0.37 -13.95 -0.95
C VAL A 5 -0.64 -15.00 -0.44
N ALA A 6 -0.33 -16.30 -0.59
CA ALA A 6 -1.22 -17.37 -0.16
C ALA A 6 -1.49 -17.38 1.35
N GLU A 7 -0.55 -16.92 2.17
CA GLU A 7 -0.69 -16.89 3.64
C GLU A 7 -1.60 -15.75 4.10
N ALA A 8 -1.40 -14.54 3.56
CA ALA A 8 -2.24 -13.38 3.85
C ALA A 8 -3.70 -13.62 3.42
N GLU A 9 -3.90 -14.20 2.23
CA GLU A 9 -5.23 -14.57 1.73
C GLU A 9 -5.91 -15.63 2.63
N ALA A 10 -5.15 -16.60 3.16
CA ALA A 10 -5.70 -17.61 4.05
C ALA A 10 -6.21 -17.00 5.36
N LEU A 11 -5.50 -16.01 5.90
CA LEU A 11 -5.95 -15.25 7.07
C LEU A 11 -7.19 -14.41 6.75
N GLY A 12 -7.23 -13.74 5.59
CA GLY A 12 -8.41 -13.00 5.13
C GLY A 12 -9.66 -13.87 5.03
N ARG A 13 -9.53 -15.12 4.56
CA ARG A 13 -10.66 -16.09 4.54
C ARG A 13 -11.13 -16.51 5.94
N ARG A 14 -10.25 -16.54 6.93
CA ARG A 14 -10.58 -16.92 8.32
C ARG A 14 -11.17 -15.75 9.12
N ALA A 15 -10.76 -14.53 8.81
CA ALA A 15 -11.17 -13.31 9.51
C ALA A 15 -11.52 -12.20 8.50
N PRO A 16 -12.62 -12.37 7.72
CA PRO A 16 -12.94 -11.49 6.58
C PRO A 16 -13.30 -10.06 6.97
N SER A 17 -13.65 -9.82 8.23
CA SER A 17 -13.94 -8.49 8.77
C SER A 17 -12.75 -7.86 9.52
N SER A 18 -11.60 -8.52 9.53
CA SER A 18 -10.38 -8.02 10.16
C SER A 18 -9.57 -7.16 9.20
N GLY A 19 -8.43 -6.65 9.68
CA GLY A 19 -7.49 -5.87 8.90
C GLY A 19 -6.06 -6.35 9.11
N ALA A 20 -5.11 -5.58 8.57
CA ALA A 20 -3.68 -5.79 8.70
C ALA A 20 -3.04 -4.64 9.48
N TYR A 21 -2.09 -4.98 10.34
CA TYR A 21 -1.25 -3.99 11.00
C TYR A 21 -0.24 -3.43 9.99
N MET A 22 -0.46 -2.21 9.52
CA MET A 22 0.29 -1.59 8.40
C MET A 22 1.82 -1.68 8.53
N ASN A 23 2.38 -1.53 9.74
CA ASN A 23 3.83 -1.60 9.94
C ASN A 23 4.42 -3.01 9.72
N LYS A 24 3.57 -4.04 9.57
CA LYS A 24 3.94 -5.44 9.29
C LYS A 24 2.99 -6.06 8.24
N ALA A 25 2.43 -5.25 7.35
CA ALA A 25 1.48 -5.72 6.34
C ALA A 25 2.18 -6.18 5.05
N ASP A 26 1.49 -7.00 4.27
CA ASP A 26 1.95 -7.37 2.92
C ASP A 26 1.85 -6.17 1.96
N LEU A 27 2.97 -5.74 1.42
CA LEU A 27 3.05 -4.62 0.46
C LEU A 27 2.48 -4.94 -0.93
N THR A 28 2.13 -6.21 -1.17
CA THR A 28 1.54 -6.69 -2.42
C THR A 28 0.03 -6.90 -2.35
N ASP A 29 -0.57 -6.67 -1.17
CA ASP A 29 -2.01 -6.77 -0.95
C ASP A 29 -2.80 -5.83 -1.87
N PRO A 30 -3.68 -6.35 -2.75
CA PRO A 30 -4.52 -5.53 -3.62
C PRO A 30 -5.56 -4.72 -2.83
N ASP A 31 -5.97 -5.20 -1.65
CA ASP A 31 -7.01 -4.61 -0.80
C ASP A 31 -6.43 -3.82 0.38
N TRP A 32 -5.16 -3.40 0.28
CA TRP A 32 -4.39 -2.71 1.32
C TRP A 32 -5.11 -1.51 1.95
N LYS A 33 -5.95 -0.78 1.18
CA LYS A 33 -6.73 0.35 1.70
C LYS A 33 -7.67 -0.10 2.80
N VAL A 34 -8.44 -1.15 2.53
CA VAL A 34 -9.41 -1.72 3.46
C VAL A 34 -8.68 -2.40 4.61
N HIS A 35 -7.68 -3.23 4.33
CA HIS A 35 -6.99 -3.96 5.39
C HIS A 35 -6.17 -3.06 6.32
N CYS A 36 -5.46 -2.05 5.82
CA CYS A 36 -4.63 -1.19 6.67
C CYS A 36 -5.38 -0.02 7.31
N PHE A 37 -6.42 0.51 6.67
CA PHE A 37 -7.09 1.76 7.10
C PHE A 37 -8.61 1.62 7.29
N GLY A 38 -9.23 0.64 6.63
CA GLY A 38 -10.67 0.41 6.68
C GLY A 38 -11.48 1.66 6.32
N ASN A 39 -12.56 1.89 7.06
CA ASN A 39 -13.48 3.02 6.86
C ASN A 39 -12.84 4.39 7.08
N ASN A 40 -11.63 4.46 7.68
CA ASN A 40 -10.94 5.73 7.92
C ASN A 40 -10.19 6.24 6.69
N TYR A 41 -10.06 5.42 5.63
CA TYR A 41 -9.23 5.75 4.47
C TYR A 41 -9.61 7.09 3.83
N ASP A 42 -10.90 7.32 3.60
CA ASP A 42 -11.38 8.52 2.89
C ASP A 42 -11.13 9.80 3.70
N GLN A 43 -11.40 9.77 5.02
CA GLN A 43 -11.12 10.89 5.91
C GLN A 43 -9.61 11.19 5.99
N LEU A 44 -8.78 10.14 6.08
CA LEU A 44 -7.33 10.31 6.09
C LEU A 44 -6.80 10.85 4.75
N LEU A 45 -7.42 10.46 3.64
CA LEU A 45 -7.09 10.98 2.31
C LEU A 45 -7.44 12.46 2.18
N GLU A 46 -8.58 12.90 2.71
CA GLU A 46 -8.94 14.31 2.77
C GLU A 46 -7.91 15.13 3.55
N ILE A 47 -7.54 14.66 4.75
CA ILE A 47 -6.50 15.30 5.58
C ILE A 47 -5.16 15.32 4.82
N LYS A 48 -4.76 14.21 4.21
CA LYS A 48 -3.50 14.13 3.45
C LYS A 48 -3.49 15.13 2.29
N ASN A 49 -4.60 15.29 1.58
CA ASN A 49 -4.71 16.24 0.47
C ASN A 49 -4.71 17.70 0.97
N GLN A 50 -5.20 17.96 2.18
CA GLN A 50 -5.14 19.29 2.79
C GLN A 50 -3.70 19.68 3.15
N TRP A 51 -2.93 18.76 3.72
CA TRP A 51 -1.58 19.05 4.25
C TRP A 51 -0.45 18.80 3.25
N ASP A 52 -0.65 17.91 2.28
CA ASP A 52 0.34 17.58 1.26
C ASP A 52 -0.34 17.37 -0.11
N PRO A 53 -0.88 18.46 -0.70
CA PRO A 53 -1.59 18.43 -1.99
C PRO A 53 -0.71 18.04 -3.18
N ASP A 54 0.59 18.34 -3.07
CA ASP A 54 1.58 18.01 -4.10
C ASP A 54 2.10 16.56 -3.97
N GLY A 55 1.80 15.90 -2.85
CA GLY A 55 2.18 14.51 -2.57
C GLY A 55 3.69 14.32 -2.38
N VAL A 56 4.35 15.29 -1.75
CA VAL A 56 5.78 15.27 -1.42
C VAL A 56 6.12 14.09 -0.52
N PHE A 57 5.25 13.77 0.44
CA PHE A 57 5.42 12.66 1.38
C PHE A 57 4.77 11.39 0.84
N TRP A 58 5.49 10.68 -0.04
CA TRP A 58 5.07 9.42 -0.62
C TRP A 58 5.74 8.21 0.05
N CYS A 59 4.97 7.13 0.29
CA CYS A 59 5.47 5.85 0.79
C CYS A 59 4.49 4.71 0.44
N LYS A 60 4.93 3.45 0.53
CA LYS A 60 4.11 2.27 0.23
C LYS A 60 4.10 1.31 1.45
N PRO A 61 2.92 0.98 2.03
CA PRO A 61 1.59 1.47 1.71
C PRO A 61 1.29 2.73 2.53
N CYS A 62 1.00 3.85 1.88
CA CYS A 62 0.55 5.07 2.56
C CYS A 62 -0.71 5.63 1.90
N ILE A 63 -1.47 6.44 2.64
CA ILE A 63 -2.68 7.09 2.13
C ILE A 63 -2.37 7.81 0.81
N GLY A 64 -3.12 7.46 -0.24
CA GLY A 64 -2.99 8.06 -1.58
C GLY A 64 -1.74 7.66 -2.37
N HIS A 65 -0.98 6.63 -1.95
CA HIS A 65 0.24 6.22 -2.66
C HIS A 65 -0.02 5.74 -4.09
N ASP A 66 -1.24 5.25 -4.36
CA ASP A 66 -1.70 4.72 -5.65
C ASP A 66 -1.99 5.79 -6.71
N ASN A 67 -1.94 7.08 -6.31
CA ASN A 67 -1.88 8.22 -7.22
C ASN A 67 -0.52 8.35 -7.95
N TRP A 68 0.43 7.47 -7.64
CA TRP A 68 1.78 7.46 -8.20
C TRP A 68 2.14 6.06 -8.68
N THR A 69 3.13 6.01 -9.57
CA THR A 69 3.71 4.78 -10.11
C THR A 69 5.22 4.85 -9.92
N VAL A 70 5.85 3.72 -9.60
CA VAL A 70 7.31 3.63 -9.50
C VAL A 70 7.81 2.86 -10.70
N GLY A 71 8.71 3.46 -11.48
CA GLY A 71 9.34 2.81 -12.63
C GLY A 71 10.14 1.56 -12.24
N ASN A 72 10.38 0.69 -13.22
CA ASN A 72 11.08 -0.58 -13.00
C ASN A 72 12.59 -0.33 -12.83
N GLY A 73 13.07 -0.15 -11.60
CA GLY A 73 14.48 -0.27 -11.27
C GLY A 73 14.81 -1.62 -10.65
N PHE A 74 16.09 -1.98 -10.68
CA PHE A 74 16.63 -3.21 -10.09
C PHE A 74 16.34 -3.29 -8.59
N GLY A 75 15.57 -4.31 -8.16
CA GLY A 75 15.32 -4.58 -6.73
C GLY A 75 13.93 -5.14 -6.39
N ASP A 76 13.33 -5.94 -7.27
CA ASP A 76 12.03 -6.61 -7.03
C ASP A 76 12.13 -7.75 -6.01
N GLU A 77 12.74 -7.51 -4.85
CA GLU A 77 12.66 -8.41 -3.71
C GLU A 77 11.29 -8.25 -3.04
N GLY A 78 10.33 -8.97 -3.61
CA GLY A 78 9.03 -9.37 -3.05
C GLY A 78 8.69 -8.86 -1.65
N ALA A 79 8.18 -7.64 -1.60
CA ALA A 79 7.57 -7.01 -0.41
C ALA A 79 8.53 -6.56 0.71
N ILE A 80 9.86 -6.61 0.54
CA ILE A 80 10.82 -6.14 1.56
C ILE A 80 11.93 -5.20 1.04
N GLY A 81 11.93 -4.84 -0.25
CA GLY A 81 12.88 -3.90 -0.85
C GLY A 81 12.25 -2.58 -1.29
N GLN A 82 13.01 -1.47 -1.17
CA GLN A 82 12.67 -0.23 -1.87
C GLN A 82 12.67 -0.52 -3.38
N ARG A 83 11.52 -0.34 -4.05
CA ARG A 83 11.49 -0.34 -5.51
C ARG A 83 12.37 0.82 -5.98
N THR A 84 13.54 0.51 -6.51
CA THR A 84 14.34 1.53 -7.17
C THR A 84 13.60 1.93 -8.45
N GLY A 85 13.55 3.22 -8.78
CA GLY A 85 12.77 3.69 -9.92
C GLY A 85 12.32 5.13 -9.78
N LYS A 86 12.00 5.78 -10.91
CA LYS A 86 11.39 7.11 -10.88
C LYS A 86 9.96 6.99 -10.36
N THR A 87 9.63 7.75 -9.33
CA THR A 87 8.25 7.94 -8.88
C THR A 87 7.59 8.99 -9.77
N CYS A 88 6.51 8.61 -10.45
CA CYS A 88 5.77 9.44 -11.39
C CYS A 88 4.30 9.52 -10.98
N ARG A 89 3.70 10.71 -11.05
CA ARG A 89 2.27 10.90 -10.81
C ARG A 89 1.48 10.17 -11.89
N ARG A 90 0.42 9.47 -11.50
CA ARG A 90 -0.47 8.77 -12.42
C ARG A 90 -1.36 9.82 -13.10
N HIS A 91 -1.23 9.95 -14.41
CA HIS A 91 -2.08 10.79 -15.26
C HIS A 91 -3.28 9.98 -15.78
#